data_AF-A0A961S5V1-F1
#
_entry.id   AF-A0A961S5V1-F1
#
_cell.length_a   1.000
_cell.length_b   1.000
_cell.length_c   1.000
_cell.angle_alpha   90.00
_cell.angle_beta   90.00
_cell.angle_gamma   90.00
#
_symmetry.space_group_name_H-M   'P 1'
#
loop_
_entity.id
_entity.type
_entity.pdbx_description
1 polymer ?
#
loop_
_entity_poly.entity_id
_entity_poly.type
_entity_poly.pdbx_seq_one_letter_code
_entity_poly.pdbx_strand_id
1 'polypeptide(L)'
;PNVATGMTDQETAEFVNDCILRCLAGVTSEDRPEFLKMPFNGPRAMDELASFDSDLIVGVLGGGAGTTRDAFELISQAEKYGARLALFGRKINLAESQEQMVKFLRRVVKREVAPEEAVRAYHAELGKLGLTPHRPLEDDMLITEAPLRDS
;
A
#
# COMPACT_ATOMS: atom_id res chain seq x y z
N PRO A 1 -11.87 4.95 -10.48
CA PRO A 1 -13.03 5.75 -10.93
C PRO A 1 -14.33 5.12 -10.40
N ASN A 2 -15.30 5.91 -9.95
CA ASN A 2 -16.59 5.37 -9.49
C ASN A 2 -17.56 5.06 -10.65
N VAL A 3 -17.03 4.97 -11.87
CA VAL A 3 -17.76 4.75 -13.12
C VAL A 3 -17.07 3.64 -13.90
N ALA A 4 -17.84 2.82 -14.59
CA ALA A 4 -17.30 1.78 -15.46
C ALA A 4 -16.55 2.43 -16.62
N THR A 5 -15.25 2.19 -16.70
CA THR A 5 -14.37 2.75 -17.75
C THR A 5 -14.23 1.82 -18.95
N GLY A 6 -14.58 0.53 -18.81
CA GLY A 6 -14.31 -0.50 -19.81
C GLY A 6 -12.83 -0.89 -19.91
N MET A 7 -11.96 -0.30 -19.08
CA MET A 7 -10.54 -0.62 -18.98
C MET A 7 -10.32 -1.76 -17.98
N THR A 8 -9.34 -2.60 -18.28
CA THR A 8 -8.73 -3.52 -17.32
C THR A 8 -7.96 -2.77 -16.23
N ASP A 9 -7.61 -3.46 -15.14
CA ASP A 9 -6.79 -2.87 -14.08
C ASP A 9 -5.41 -2.45 -14.60
N GLN A 10 -4.83 -3.24 -15.52
CA GLN A 10 -3.55 -2.91 -16.15
C GLN A 10 -3.67 -1.65 -17.03
N GLU A 11 -4.67 -1.56 -17.90
CA GLU A 11 -4.87 -0.37 -18.75
C GLU A 11 -5.14 0.87 -17.90
N THR A 12 -5.85 0.72 -16.78
CA THR A 12 -6.07 1.81 -15.82
C THR A 12 -4.75 2.26 -15.19
N ALA A 13 -3.90 1.31 -14.79
CA ALA A 13 -2.60 1.61 -14.21
C ALA A 13 -1.67 2.34 -15.19
N GLU A 14 -1.57 1.84 -16.42
CA GLU A 14 -0.78 2.43 -17.51
C GLU A 14 -1.28 3.84 -17.86
N PHE A 15 -2.60 4.02 -17.97
CA PHE A 15 -3.22 5.34 -18.20
C PHE A 15 -2.92 6.33 -17.08
N VAL A 16 -2.97 5.90 -15.82
CA VAL A 16 -2.65 6.76 -14.67
C VAL A 16 -1.19 7.17 -14.68
N ASN A 17 -0.26 6.25 -14.96
CA ASN A 17 1.16 6.55 -15.07
C ASN A 17 1.42 7.57 -16.20
N ASP A 18 0.88 7.35 -17.41
CA ASP A 18 1.01 8.28 -18.53
C ASP A 18 0.47 9.69 -18.18
N CYS A 19 -0.68 9.77 -17.50
CA CYS A 19 -1.22 11.04 -17.03
C CYS A 19 -0.29 11.74 -16.03
N ILE A 20 0.25 11.01 -15.04
CA ILE A 20 1.19 11.56 -14.06
C ILE A 20 2.43 12.11 -14.76
N LEU A 21 3.04 11.32 -15.65
CA LEU A 21 4.27 11.70 -16.34
C LEU A 21 4.07 12.93 -17.23
N ARG A 22 2.97 13.00 -17.98
CA ARG A 22 2.65 14.17 -18.81
C ARG A 22 2.41 15.43 -17.97
N CYS A 23 1.72 15.29 -16.84
CA CYS A 23 1.52 16.40 -15.92
C CYS A 23 2.84 16.91 -15.34
N LEU A 24 3.76 16.02 -14.97
CA LEU A 24 5.06 16.39 -14.40
C LEU A 24 6.06 16.91 -15.43
N ALA A 25 5.99 16.47 -16.69
CA ALA A 25 6.91 16.88 -17.75
C ALA A 25 6.90 18.39 -18.04
N GLY A 26 5.80 19.07 -17.72
CA GLY A 26 5.66 20.53 -17.90
C GLY A 26 5.96 21.36 -16.65
N VAL A 27 6.28 20.73 -15.52
CA VAL A 27 6.48 21.42 -14.24
C VAL A 27 7.96 21.79 -14.08
N THR A 28 8.23 23.02 -13.63
CA THR A 28 9.60 23.47 -13.36
C THR A 28 10.18 22.73 -12.15
N SER A 29 11.50 22.75 -11.98
CA SER A 29 12.12 22.20 -10.77
C SER A 29 11.66 22.91 -9.49
N GLU A 30 11.29 24.19 -9.57
CA GLU A 30 10.84 24.99 -8.42
C GLU A 30 9.42 24.62 -7.98
N ASP A 31 8.57 24.19 -8.93
CA ASP A 31 7.17 23.82 -8.68
C ASP A 31 6.96 22.30 -8.56
N ARG A 32 8.05 21.52 -8.65
CA ARG A 32 7.96 20.05 -8.63
C ARG A 32 7.50 19.56 -7.26
N PRO A 33 6.57 18.59 -7.18
CA PRO A 33 6.17 18.04 -5.90
C PRO A 33 7.32 17.26 -5.26
N GLU A 34 7.50 17.46 -3.95
CA GLU A 34 8.45 16.69 -3.11
C GLU A 34 8.17 15.18 -3.13
N PHE A 35 6.89 14.80 -3.20
CA PHE A 35 6.49 13.41 -3.38
C PHE A 35 5.11 13.30 -4.01
N LEU A 36 4.85 12.16 -4.65
CA LEU A 36 3.53 11.78 -5.13
C LEU A 36 2.81 10.91 -4.10
N LYS A 37 1.51 11.16 -3.93
CA LYS A 37 0.60 10.29 -3.19
C LYS A 37 -0.39 9.66 -4.16
N MET A 38 -0.30 8.35 -4.36
CA MET A 38 -1.13 7.64 -5.33
C MET A 38 -1.56 6.25 -4.83
N PRO A 39 -2.60 5.64 -5.42
CA PRO A 39 -2.93 4.24 -5.15
C PRO A 39 -1.82 3.32 -5.66
N PHE A 40 -1.68 2.18 -5.00
CA PHE A 40 -0.86 1.09 -5.53
C PHE A 40 -1.65 0.38 -6.62
N ASN A 41 -1.25 0.60 -7.88
CA ASN A 41 -1.91 0.01 -9.06
C ASN A 41 -1.19 -1.26 -9.53
N GLY A 42 -0.55 -1.97 -8.61
CA GLY A 42 0.18 -3.21 -8.87
C GLY A 42 1.70 -3.01 -9.02
N PRO A 43 2.46 -4.12 -8.94
CA PRO A 43 3.92 -4.13 -8.98
C PRO A 43 4.54 -3.38 -10.16
N ARG A 44 4.13 -3.73 -11.39
CA ARG A 44 4.73 -3.21 -12.61
C ARG A 44 4.53 -1.70 -12.74
N ALA A 45 3.34 -1.21 -12.43
CA ALA A 45 3.04 0.22 -12.51
C ALA A 45 3.80 1.03 -11.45
N MET A 46 3.98 0.47 -10.25
CA MET A 46 4.78 1.09 -9.19
C MET A 46 6.26 1.16 -9.59
N ASP A 47 6.81 0.05 -10.07
CA ASP A 47 8.21 -0.04 -10.52
C ASP A 47 8.50 0.89 -11.70
N GLU A 48 7.62 0.91 -12.70
CA GLU A 48 7.72 1.82 -13.85
C GLU A 48 7.79 3.29 -13.40
N LEU A 49 6.88 3.72 -12.53
CA LEU A 49 6.85 5.12 -12.09
C LEU A 49 8.03 5.47 -11.20
N ALA A 50 8.41 4.59 -10.27
CA ALA A 50 9.51 4.83 -9.34
C ALA A 50 10.89 4.76 -10.03
N SER A 51 11.02 4.01 -11.13
CA SER A 51 12.26 3.91 -11.91
C SER A 51 12.39 4.98 -12.99
N PHE A 52 11.28 5.59 -13.42
CA PHE A 52 11.28 6.62 -14.45
C PHE A 52 12.07 7.88 -14.05
N ASP A 53 11.93 8.31 -12.80
CA ASP A 53 12.59 9.53 -12.27
C ASP A 53 13.02 9.31 -10.83
N SER A 54 14.33 9.25 -10.60
CA SER A 54 14.91 9.03 -9.27
C SER A 54 14.72 10.21 -8.31
N ASP A 55 14.46 11.41 -8.84
CA ASP A 55 14.22 12.60 -8.02
C ASP A 55 12.76 12.65 -7.52
N LEU A 56 11.87 11.87 -8.13
CA LEU A 56 10.46 11.81 -7.79
C LEU A 56 10.20 10.74 -6.73
N ILE A 57 9.92 11.19 -5.50
CA ILE A 57 9.59 10.25 -4.44
C ILE A 57 8.14 9.78 -4.58
N VAL A 58 7.93 8.48 -4.83
CA VAL A 58 6.59 7.89 -4.95
C VAL A 58 6.12 7.34 -3.60
N GLY A 59 4.89 7.71 -3.21
CA GLY A 59 4.21 7.27 -2.00
C GLY A 59 2.86 6.62 -2.27
N VAL A 60 2.55 5.58 -1.50
CA VAL A 60 1.28 4.83 -1.61
C VAL A 60 0.25 5.27 -0.57
N LEU A 61 -0.99 5.41 -0.99
CA LEU A 61 -2.14 5.53 -0.08
C LEU A 61 -2.68 4.16 0.32
N GLY A 62 -3.16 4.05 1.56
CA GLY A 62 -3.62 2.77 2.12
C GLY A 62 -5.02 2.31 1.70
N GLY A 63 -5.73 3.02 0.82
CA GLY A 63 -7.05 2.59 0.40
C GLY A 63 -8.07 2.46 1.55
N GLY A 64 -8.90 1.42 1.51
CA GLY A 64 -9.88 1.07 2.54
C GLY A 64 -9.23 0.44 3.79
N ALA A 65 -10.05 0.05 4.77
CA ALA A 65 -9.54 -0.70 5.93
C ALA A 65 -8.89 -2.03 5.49
N GLY A 66 -9.59 -2.80 4.63
CA GLY A 66 -9.15 -4.12 4.19
C GLY A 66 -9.00 -5.12 5.34
N THR A 67 -8.30 -6.21 5.07
CA THR A 67 -7.76 -7.12 6.09
C THR A 67 -6.43 -6.59 6.63
N THR A 68 -5.97 -7.12 7.76
CA THR A 68 -4.60 -6.87 8.23
C THR A 68 -3.58 -7.39 7.20
N ARG A 69 -3.88 -8.50 6.51
CA ARG A 69 -3.04 -9.00 5.41
C ARG A 69 -2.90 -8.00 4.28
N ASP A 70 -3.97 -7.32 3.87
CA ASP A 70 -3.90 -6.27 2.83
C ASP A 70 -2.98 -5.13 3.25
N ALA A 71 -3.02 -4.72 4.53
CA ALA A 71 -2.15 -3.65 5.03
C ALA A 71 -0.66 -4.02 4.97
N PHE A 72 -0.31 -5.22 5.44
CA PHE A 72 1.07 -5.68 5.45
C PHE A 72 1.56 -6.06 4.05
N GLU A 73 0.70 -6.59 3.19
CA GLU A 73 1.06 -6.87 1.80
C GLU A 73 1.32 -5.59 1.02
N LEU A 74 0.40 -4.63 1.13
CA LEU A 74 0.52 -3.35 0.44
C LEU A 74 1.82 -2.65 0.79
N ILE A 75 2.18 -2.57 2.07
CA ILE A 75 3.41 -1.87 2.47
C ILE A 75 4.67 -2.64 2.04
N SER A 76 4.62 -3.97 2.03
CA SER A 76 5.72 -4.85 1.58
C SER A 76 5.95 -4.69 0.08
N GLN A 77 4.91 -4.82 -0.74
CA GLN A 77 5.02 -4.68 -2.19
C GLN A 77 5.37 -3.26 -2.61
N ALA A 78 4.74 -2.25 -2.00
CA ALA A 78 5.05 -0.86 -2.32
C ALA A 78 6.54 -0.55 -2.09
N GLU A 79 7.12 -0.96 -0.95
CA GLU A 79 8.56 -0.79 -0.69
C GLU A 79 9.41 -1.54 -1.72
N LYS A 80 9.08 -2.81 -1.97
CA LYS A 80 9.78 -3.69 -2.92
C LYS A 80 9.85 -3.09 -4.32
N TYR A 81 8.77 -2.46 -4.78
CA TYR A 81 8.66 -1.91 -6.14
C TYR A 81 8.95 -0.41 -6.21
N GLY A 82 9.60 0.17 -5.19
CA GLY A 82 10.23 1.50 -5.31
C GLY A 82 9.53 2.63 -4.56
N ALA A 83 8.35 2.41 -3.97
CA ALA A 83 7.75 3.43 -3.12
C ALA A 83 8.61 3.68 -1.87
N ARG A 84 8.61 4.93 -1.39
CA ARG A 84 9.38 5.36 -0.20
C ARG A 84 8.52 6.00 0.88
N LEU A 85 7.22 6.17 0.64
CA LEU A 85 6.24 6.64 1.62
C LEU A 85 5.00 5.75 1.65
N ALA A 86 4.44 5.58 2.84
CA ALA A 86 3.14 4.96 3.05
C ALA A 86 2.23 5.93 3.83
N LEU A 87 1.14 6.35 3.20
CA LEU A 87 0.18 7.35 3.73
C LEU A 87 -1.12 6.64 4.12
N PHE A 88 -1.02 5.77 5.11
CA PHE A 88 -2.12 4.91 5.55
C PHE A 88 -3.00 5.64 6.58
N GLY A 89 -4.25 5.92 6.20
CA GLY A 89 -5.25 6.49 7.11
C GLY A 89 -6.14 5.41 7.71
N ARG A 90 -7.14 4.96 6.94
CA ARG A 90 -8.16 3.99 7.39
C ARG A 90 -7.57 2.67 7.90
N LYS A 91 -6.53 2.14 7.25
CA LYS A 91 -5.84 0.92 7.68
C LYS A 91 -5.28 1.00 9.11
N ILE A 92 -4.84 2.19 9.54
CA ILE A 92 -4.34 2.41 10.90
C ILE A 92 -5.50 2.81 11.82
N ASN A 93 -6.26 3.83 11.45
CA ASN A 93 -7.29 4.41 12.34
C ASN A 93 -8.40 3.43 12.71
N LEU A 94 -8.71 2.46 11.85
CA LEU A 94 -9.75 1.45 12.06
C LEU A 94 -9.19 0.09 12.54
N ALA A 95 -7.90 0.01 12.86
CA ALA A 95 -7.31 -1.17 13.48
C ALA A 95 -7.71 -1.29 14.95
N GLU A 96 -7.79 -2.52 15.45
CA GLU A 96 -8.06 -2.84 16.87
C GLU A 96 -7.00 -2.23 17.79
N SER A 97 -5.74 -2.21 17.35
CA SER A 97 -4.64 -1.53 18.02
C SER A 97 -3.78 -0.77 17.02
N GLN A 98 -3.95 0.55 16.99
CA GLN A 98 -3.19 1.46 16.12
C GLN A 98 -1.68 1.37 16.39
N GLU A 99 -1.30 1.26 17.67
CA GLU A 99 0.10 1.12 18.07
C GLU A 99 0.72 -0.17 17.51
N GLN A 100 0.04 -1.31 17.69
CA GLN A 100 0.55 -2.58 17.18
C GLN A 100 0.56 -2.61 15.64
N MET A 101 -0.47 -2.06 14.99
CA MET A 101 -0.52 -1.92 13.54
C MET A 101 0.72 -1.16 13.02
N VAL A 102 1.04 0.00 13.59
CA VAL A 102 2.21 0.79 13.18
C VAL A 102 3.53 0.06 13.46
N LYS A 103 3.65 -0.65 14.60
CA LYS A 103 4.83 -1.46 14.91
C LYS A 103 5.05 -2.54 13.85
N PHE A 104 4.02 -3.30 13.50
CA PHE A 104 4.14 -4.37 12.50
C PHE A 104 4.35 -3.82 11.08
N LEU A 105 3.68 -2.73 10.69
CA LEU A 105 3.96 -2.04 9.41
C LEU A 105 5.45 -1.70 9.29
N ARG A 106 6.06 -1.16 10.36
CA ARG A 106 7.49 -0.84 10.39
C ARG A 106 8.38 -2.10 10.28
N ARG A 107 8.03 -3.17 10.98
CA ARG A 107 8.78 -4.43 10.94
C ARG A 107 8.73 -5.07 9.55
N VAL A 108 7.57 -5.02 8.89
CA VAL A 108 7.38 -5.51 7.52
C VAL A 108 8.23 -4.71 6.53
N VAL A 109 8.19 -3.37 6.58
CA VAL A 109 9.03 -2.50 5.73
C VAL A 109 10.52 -2.80 5.92
N LYS A 110 10.95 -3.06 7.16
CA LYS A 110 12.34 -3.43 7.45
C LYS A 110 12.67 -4.88 7.10
N ARG A 111 11.73 -5.66 6.57
CA ARG A 111 11.86 -7.09 6.24
C ARG A 111 12.27 -7.93 7.45
N GLU A 112 11.92 -7.49 8.66
CA GLU A 112 12.13 -8.23 9.91
C GLU A 112 11.08 -9.33 10.10
N VAL A 113 9.95 -9.24 9.37
CA VAL A 113 8.84 -10.19 9.43
C VAL A 113 8.13 -10.21 8.08
N ALA A 114 7.75 -11.39 7.60
CA ALA A 114 6.95 -11.52 6.40
C ALA A 114 5.50 -11.07 6.66
N PRO A 115 4.78 -10.53 5.66
CA PRO A 115 3.41 -10.06 5.85
C PRO A 115 2.45 -11.07 6.49
N GLU A 116 2.47 -12.36 6.10
CA GLU A 116 1.64 -13.42 6.72
C GLU A 116 1.98 -13.62 8.21
N GLU A 117 3.27 -13.66 8.52
CA GLU A 117 3.77 -13.83 9.89
C GLU A 117 3.40 -12.61 10.75
N ALA A 118 3.47 -11.41 10.17
CA ALA A 118 3.11 -10.17 10.83
C ALA A 118 1.64 -10.17 11.26
N VAL A 119 0.72 -10.72 10.45
CA VAL A 119 -0.69 -10.81 10.88
C VAL A 119 -0.86 -11.81 12.02
N ARG A 120 -0.23 -12.99 11.98
CA ARG A 120 -0.30 -13.95 13.10
C ARG A 120 0.24 -13.33 14.38
N ALA A 121 1.36 -12.62 14.28
CA ALA A 121 1.96 -11.92 15.40
C ALA A 121 1.08 -10.77 15.91
N TYR A 122 0.43 -10.02 15.02
CA TYR A 122 -0.53 -8.98 15.39
C TYR A 122 -1.72 -9.57 16.17
N HIS A 123 -2.31 -10.68 15.70
CA HIS A 123 -3.38 -11.39 16.43
C HIS A 123 -2.92 -11.88 17.81
N ALA A 124 -1.68 -12.39 17.92
CA ALA A 124 -1.12 -12.79 19.21
C ALA A 124 -0.96 -11.59 20.17
N GLU A 125 -0.53 -10.43 19.67
CA GLU A 125 -0.44 -9.21 20.47
C GLU A 125 -1.82 -8.68 20.89
N LEU A 126 -2.84 -8.76 20.01
CA LEU A 126 -4.22 -8.44 20.39
C LEU A 126 -4.70 -9.31 21.56
N GLY A 127 -4.43 -10.62 21.50
CA GLY A 127 -4.76 -11.55 22.58
C GLY A 127 -4.07 -11.19 23.91
N LYS A 128 -2.79 -10.80 23.88
CA LYS A 128 -2.06 -10.33 25.08
C LYS A 128 -2.65 -9.03 25.65
N LEU A 129 -3.17 -8.16 24.80
CA LEU A 129 -3.83 -6.91 25.18
C LEU A 129 -5.30 -7.09 25.60
N GLY A 130 -5.84 -8.31 25.51
CA GLY A 130 -7.25 -8.59 25.78
C GLY A 130 -8.21 -7.99 24.74
N LEU A 131 -7.70 -7.68 23.53
CA LEU A 131 -8.48 -7.14 22.43
C LEU A 131 -9.02 -8.28 21.55
N THR A 132 -10.27 -8.15 21.12
CA THR A 132 -10.89 -9.10 20.17
C THR A 132 -10.64 -8.63 18.74
N PRO A 133 -10.02 -9.46 17.88
CA PRO A 133 -9.88 -9.15 16.45
C PRO A 133 -11.25 -8.93 15.79
N HIS A 134 -11.34 -7.97 14.85
CA HIS A 134 -12.56 -7.74 14.07
C HIS A 134 -12.92 -8.94 13.18
N ARG A 135 -11.94 -9.77 12.82
CA ARG A 135 -12.10 -10.94 11.96
C ARG A 135 -11.35 -12.14 12.54
N PRO A 136 -11.81 -13.38 12.29
CA PRO A 136 -11.01 -14.57 12.51
C PRO A 136 -9.69 -14.50 11.74
N LEU A 137 -8.65 -15.14 12.28
CA LEU A 137 -7.30 -15.14 11.67
C LEU A 137 -7.31 -15.66 10.22
N GLU A 138 -8.15 -16.65 9.91
CA GLU A 138 -8.28 -17.24 8.57
C GLU A 138 -8.79 -16.24 7.53
N ASP A 139 -9.77 -15.40 7.89
CA ASP A 139 -10.30 -14.37 7.02
C ASP A 139 -9.35 -13.19 6.91
N ASP A 140 -8.71 -12.83 8.02
CA ASP A 140 -7.75 -11.73 8.09
C ASP A 140 -6.43 -12.05 7.38
N MET A 141 -6.22 -13.32 6.97
CA MET A 141 -5.12 -13.80 6.12
C MET A 141 -5.34 -13.58 4.64
N LEU A 142 -6.56 -13.24 4.23
CA LEU A 142 -6.87 -13.14 2.81
C LEU A 142 -6.39 -11.81 2.24
N ILE A 143 -5.81 -11.87 1.04
CA ILE A 143 -5.58 -10.71 0.19
C ILE A 143 -6.90 -10.39 -0.52
N THR A 144 -7.53 -9.30 -0.13
CA THR A 144 -8.85 -8.90 -0.65
C THR A 144 -8.76 -7.78 -1.67
N GLU A 145 -7.68 -6.99 -1.68
CA GLU A 145 -7.48 -5.92 -2.66
C GLU A 145 -6.87 -6.46 -3.96
N ALA A 146 -7.54 -6.21 -5.09
CA ALA A 146 -7.16 -6.74 -6.40
C ALA A 146 -5.70 -6.41 -6.80
N PRO A 147 -5.18 -5.17 -6.62
CA PRO A 147 -3.81 -4.84 -7.00
C PRO A 147 -2.72 -5.62 -6.26
N LEU A 148 -3.06 -6.30 -5.16
CA LEU A 148 -2.12 -7.06 -4.33
C LEU A 148 -2.05 -8.54 -4.71
N ARG A 149 -2.93 -9.03 -5.58
CA ARG A 149 -3.03 -10.47 -5.91
C ARG A 149 -2.00 -10.91 -6.95
N ASP A 150 -1.53 -10.00 -7.78
CA ASP A 150 -0.60 -10.28 -8.88
C ASP A 150 0.80 -9.81 -8.46
N SER A 151 1.56 -10.68 -7.77
CA SER A 151 2.84 -10.32 -7.10
C SER A 151 4.08 -10.99 -7.68
#